data_AF-A0A2T4U9Y5-F1
#
_entry.id   AF-A0A2T4U9Y5-F1
#
_cell.length_a   1.000
_cell.length_b   1.000
_cell.length_c   1.000
_cell.angle_alpha   90.00
_cell.angle_beta   90.00
_cell.angle_gamma   90.00
#
_symmetry.space_group_name_H-M   'P 1'
#
loop_
_entity.id
_entity.type
_entity.pdbx_description
1 polymer ?
#
loop_
_entity_poly.entity_id
_entity_poly.type
_entity_poly.pdbx_seq_one_letter_code
_entity_poly.pdbx_strand_id
1 'polypeptide(L)'
;MEEKKSTNIILFSGDYDKAMAAFIIANGAAAYDHDVTIFATFWGLNAFRKEEKVDVEKGKMEKMFGKMMPRGAENMGLSNMNFGGMGPKMIKNVMKKHQAMPLSDLIDMAQEQDVKLVACTMTMDLLGLQKEELIEGIEYGGVAAYLAEAEDGNVNLFI
;
A
#
# COMPACT_ATOMS: atom_id res chain seq x y z
N MET A 1 12.92 30.25 3.26
CA MET A 1 11.92 29.20 3.54
C MET A 1 12.72 27.98 3.92
N GLU A 2 12.41 27.33 5.04
CA GLU A 2 12.99 26.03 5.33
C GLU A 2 12.54 25.07 4.23
N GLU A 3 13.48 24.31 3.68
CA GLU A 3 13.21 23.35 2.62
C GLU A 3 12.35 22.23 3.22
N LYS A 4 11.19 21.97 2.60
CA LYS A 4 10.25 20.96 3.08
C LYS A 4 10.91 19.58 3.00
N LYS A 5 10.89 18.82 4.09
CA LYS A 5 11.54 17.51 4.14
C LYS A 5 10.75 16.48 3.36
N SER A 6 11.41 15.46 2.85
CA SER A 6 10.79 14.38 2.09
C SER A 6 10.89 13.04 2.82
N THR A 7 9.88 12.18 2.65
CA THR A 7 9.86 10.81 3.19
C THR A 7 9.33 9.85 2.14
N ASN A 8 10.20 8.94 1.69
CA ASN A 8 9.87 7.96 0.66
C ASN A 8 9.85 6.55 1.25
N ILE A 9 8.77 5.82 0.97
CA ILE A 9 8.55 4.48 1.46
C ILE A 9 8.33 3.56 0.25
N ILE A 10 9.22 2.59 0.05
CA ILE A 10 8.92 1.43 -0.79
C ILE A 10 8.07 0.47 0.03
N LEU A 11 6.81 0.31 -0.35
CA LEU A 11 5.94 -0.72 0.20
C LEU A 11 6.05 -1.96 -0.69
N PHE A 12 6.95 -2.86 -0.32
CA PHE A 12 7.16 -4.15 -0.97
C PHE A 12 6.36 -5.27 -0.30
N SER A 13 6.29 -5.26 1.03
CA SER A 13 5.63 -6.30 1.81
C SER A 13 4.11 -6.28 1.62
N GLY A 14 3.53 -7.46 1.44
CA GLY A 14 2.09 -7.69 1.32
C GLY A 14 1.43 -8.10 2.64
N ASP A 15 2.08 -7.80 3.76
CA ASP A 15 1.61 -8.14 5.10
C ASP A 15 0.84 -6.95 5.70
N TYR A 16 -0.35 -7.20 6.23
CA TYR A 16 -1.27 -6.22 6.81
C TYR A 16 -0.60 -5.34 7.88
N ASP A 17 0.13 -5.95 8.80
CA ASP A 17 0.82 -5.26 9.91
C ASP A 17 2.01 -4.40 9.43
N LYS A 18 2.71 -4.82 8.38
CA LYS A 18 3.79 -4.01 7.80
C LYS A 18 3.24 -2.84 6.98
N ALA A 19 2.19 -3.09 6.19
CA ALA A 19 1.48 -2.02 5.49
C ALA A 19 0.92 -1.00 6.49
N MET A 20 0.30 -1.45 7.58
CA MET A 20 -0.12 -0.56 8.67
C MET A 20 1.03 0.28 9.21
N ALA A 21 2.18 -0.33 9.50
CA ALA A 21 3.35 0.42 9.96
C ALA A 21 3.80 1.48 8.94
N ALA A 22 3.82 1.13 7.64
CA ALA A 22 4.16 2.06 6.57
C ALA A 22 3.21 3.26 6.52
N PHE A 23 1.90 3.04 6.57
CA PHE A 23 0.93 4.13 6.54
C PHE A 23 0.89 4.95 7.84
N ILE A 24 1.15 4.35 9.00
CA ILE A 24 1.30 5.09 10.26
C ILE A 24 2.50 6.05 10.16
N ILE A 25 3.63 5.57 9.62
CA ILE A 25 4.82 6.41 9.40
C ILE A 25 4.51 7.50 8.37
N ALA A 26 3.85 7.17 7.27
CA ALA A 26 3.51 8.12 6.21
C ALA A 26 2.60 9.25 6.72
N ASN A 27 1.47 8.90 7.35
CA ASN A 27 0.54 9.88 7.92
C ASN A 27 1.22 10.72 9.02
N GLY A 28 2.08 10.10 9.83
CA GLY A 28 2.90 10.80 10.80
C GLY A 28 3.83 11.82 10.14
N ALA A 29 4.58 11.42 9.10
CA ALA A 29 5.48 12.31 8.37
C ALA A 29 4.73 13.46 7.69
N ALA A 30 3.58 13.19 7.06
CA ALA A 30 2.74 14.21 6.45
C ALA A 30 2.24 15.24 7.48
N ALA A 31 1.85 14.78 8.69
CA ALA A 31 1.48 15.66 9.79
C ALA A 31 2.64 16.52 10.33
N TYR A 32 3.89 16.12 10.09
CA TYR A 32 5.11 16.91 10.37
C TYR A 32 5.58 17.73 9.16
N ASP A 33 4.68 17.99 8.20
CA ASP A 33 4.93 18.78 7.00
C ASP A 33 6.04 18.20 6.12
N HIS A 34 6.14 16.87 6.02
CA HIS A 34 6.97 16.22 5.01
C HIS A 34 6.18 16.06 3.70
N ASP A 35 6.87 16.13 2.57
CA ASP A 35 6.39 15.58 1.30
C ASP A 35 6.59 14.07 1.32
N VAL A 36 5.49 13.31 1.30
CA VAL A 36 5.52 11.86 1.51
C VAL A 36 5.13 11.12 0.25
N THR A 37 5.92 10.12 -0.11
CA THR A 37 5.66 9.22 -1.23
C THR A 37 5.66 7.76 -0.76
N ILE A 38 4.60 7.02 -1.09
CA ILE A 38 4.55 5.55 -0.94
C ILE A 38 4.59 4.92 -2.33
N PHE A 39 5.68 4.25 -2.66
CA PHE A 39 5.81 3.46 -3.87
C PHE A 39 5.48 1.99 -3.58
N ALA A 40 4.29 1.56 -3.99
CA ALA A 40 3.84 0.18 -3.81
C ALA A 40 4.29 -0.71 -4.96
N THR A 41 5.02 -1.77 -4.62
CA THR A 41 5.61 -2.73 -5.56
C THR A 41 5.43 -4.15 -5.05
N PHE A 42 5.57 -5.15 -5.92
CA PHE A 42 5.31 -6.55 -5.62
C PHE A 42 4.02 -6.75 -4.80
N TRP A 43 4.14 -7.30 -3.59
CA TRP A 43 3.00 -7.69 -2.76
C TRP A 43 2.33 -6.50 -2.08
N GLY A 44 3.07 -5.41 -1.86
CA GLY A 44 2.56 -4.16 -1.31
C GLY A 44 1.50 -3.50 -2.19
N LEU A 45 1.51 -3.79 -3.50
CA LEU A 45 0.48 -3.32 -4.43
C LEU A 45 -0.93 -3.81 -4.06
N ASN A 46 -1.06 -4.89 -3.29
CA ASN A 46 -2.36 -5.35 -2.79
C ASN A 46 -3.01 -4.37 -1.81
N ALA A 47 -2.24 -3.48 -1.17
CA ALA A 47 -2.79 -2.42 -0.34
C ALA A 47 -3.62 -1.41 -1.16
N PHE A 48 -3.29 -1.22 -2.44
CA PHE A 48 -4.04 -0.35 -3.36
C PHE A 48 -5.13 -1.08 -4.13
N ARG A 49 -5.27 -2.39 -3.95
CA ARG A 49 -6.27 -3.16 -4.70
C ARG A 49 -7.64 -2.95 -4.09
N LYS A 50 -8.64 -2.68 -4.91
CA LYS A 50 -10.06 -2.63 -4.51
C LYS A 50 -10.52 -3.94 -3.88
N GLU A 51 -11.43 -3.84 -2.91
CA GLU A 51 -12.00 -5.02 -2.26
C GLU A 51 -13.05 -5.67 -3.15
N GLU A 52 -13.86 -4.85 -3.84
CA GLU A 52 -14.84 -5.30 -4.79
C GLU A 52 -14.20 -5.99 -6.00
N LYS A 53 -14.91 -6.98 -6.52
CA LYS A 53 -14.49 -7.67 -7.74
C LYS A 53 -14.79 -6.76 -8.93
N VAL A 54 -13.75 -6.31 -9.62
CA VAL A 54 -13.86 -5.60 -10.89
C VAL A 54 -13.70 -6.60 -12.04
N ASP A 55 -14.62 -6.55 -13.01
CA ASP A 55 -14.54 -7.38 -14.21
C ASP A 55 -13.61 -6.71 -15.23
N VAL A 56 -12.48 -7.37 -15.49
CA VAL A 56 -11.45 -6.92 -16.44
C VAL A 56 -11.00 -8.08 -17.31
N GLU A 57 -10.59 -7.79 -18.54
CA GLU A 57 -10.03 -8.78 -19.45
C GLU A 57 -8.58 -9.10 -19.06
N LYS A 58 -8.28 -10.39 -18.94
CA LYS A 58 -6.99 -10.91 -18.49
C LYS A 58 -6.69 -12.26 -19.13
N GLY A 59 -5.40 -12.54 -19.31
CA GLY A 59 -4.88 -13.87 -19.66
C GLY A 59 -5.18 -14.92 -18.59
N LYS A 60 -5.02 -16.21 -18.94
CA LYS A 60 -5.34 -17.32 -18.02
C LYS A 60 -4.51 -17.29 -16.73
N MET A 61 -3.23 -16.95 -16.82
CA MET A 61 -2.31 -16.90 -15.68
C MET A 61 -2.58 -15.70 -14.78
N GLU A 62 -2.83 -14.52 -15.37
CA GLU A 62 -3.21 -13.31 -14.66
C GLU A 62 -4.53 -13.48 -13.88
N LYS A 63 -5.51 -14.17 -14.47
CA LYS A 63 -6.76 -14.55 -13.77
C LYS A 63 -6.50 -15.44 -12.55
N MET A 64 -5.52 -16.34 -12.64
CA MET A 64 -5.13 -17.19 -11.51
C MET A 64 -4.49 -16.36 -10.40
N PHE A 65 -3.49 -15.51 -10.71
CA PHE A 65 -2.87 -14.61 -9.74
C PHE A 65 -3.90 -13.67 -9.10
N GLY A 66 -4.76 -13.04 -9.90
CA GLY A 66 -5.85 -12.19 -9.40
C GLY A 66 -6.87 -12.90 -8.51
N LYS A 67 -6.94 -14.25 -8.51
CA LYS A 67 -7.78 -15.03 -7.59
C LYS A 67 -7.03 -15.46 -6.33
N MET A 68 -5.71 -15.68 -6.42
CA MET A 68 -4.88 -16.11 -5.29
C MET A 68 -4.43 -14.96 -4.40
N MET A 69 -4.19 -13.79 -4.97
CA MET A 69 -3.78 -12.61 -4.23
C MET A 69 -4.96 -12.00 -3.45
N PRO A 70 -4.71 -11.40 -2.27
CA PRO A 70 -5.73 -10.71 -1.49
C PRO A 70 -6.36 -9.57 -2.31
N ARG A 71 -7.63 -9.26 -2.00
CA ARG A 71 -8.40 -8.15 -2.60
C ARG A 71 -8.74 -7.16 -1.51
N GLY A 72 -8.29 -5.92 -1.60
CA GLY A 72 -8.42 -4.98 -0.50
C GLY A 72 -7.29 -5.10 0.51
N ALA A 73 -6.87 -3.95 1.02
CA ALA A 73 -5.89 -3.84 2.09
C ALA A 73 -6.28 -4.66 3.33
N GLU A 74 -7.58 -4.71 3.63
CA GLU A 74 -8.13 -5.45 4.76
C GLU A 74 -8.00 -6.98 4.63
N ASN A 75 -7.82 -7.53 3.42
CA ASN A 75 -7.73 -8.97 3.23
C ASN A 75 -6.29 -9.49 3.18
N MET A 76 -5.31 -8.61 3.44
CA MET A 76 -3.89 -8.97 3.55
C MET A 76 -3.63 -9.84 4.79
N GLY A 77 -2.68 -10.77 4.68
CA GLY A 77 -2.28 -11.65 5.79
C GLY A 77 -1.37 -10.94 6.78
N LEU A 78 -1.16 -11.50 7.97
CA LEU A 78 -0.14 -10.98 8.90
C LEU A 78 1.25 -11.55 8.60
N SER A 79 2.28 -10.74 8.82
CA SER A 79 3.69 -11.14 8.68
C SER A 79 4.06 -12.27 9.64
N ASN A 80 3.42 -12.29 10.80
CA ASN A 80 3.60 -13.28 11.85
C ASN A 80 2.24 -13.68 12.42
N MET A 81 2.13 -14.93 12.90
CA MET A 81 0.91 -15.48 13.50
C MET A 81 -0.33 -15.43 12.58
N ASN A 82 -0.16 -15.53 11.25
CA ASN A 82 -1.28 -15.49 10.31
C ASN A 82 -2.29 -16.65 10.50
N PHE A 83 -1.81 -17.85 10.87
CA PHE A 83 -2.61 -19.05 11.11
C PHE A 83 -3.70 -19.30 10.04
N GLY A 84 -3.33 -19.17 8.75
CA GLY A 84 -4.26 -19.36 7.64
C GLY A 84 -5.42 -18.34 7.57
N GLY A 85 -5.24 -17.14 8.14
CA GLY A 85 -6.25 -16.08 8.17
C GLY A 85 -6.99 -15.93 9.51
N MET A 86 -6.69 -16.77 10.52
CA MET A 86 -7.22 -16.56 11.87
C MET A 86 -6.54 -15.37 12.58
N GLY A 87 -5.24 -15.18 12.36
CA GLY A 87 -4.47 -14.08 12.93
C GLY A 87 -5.03 -12.69 12.58
N PRO A 88 -5.23 -12.36 11.29
CA PRO A 88 -5.85 -11.09 10.87
C PRO A 88 -7.19 -10.81 11.56
N LYS A 89 -8.05 -11.82 11.72
CA LYS A 89 -9.34 -11.65 12.41
C LYS A 89 -9.15 -11.34 13.90
N MET A 90 -8.19 -11.99 14.56
CA MET A 90 -7.88 -11.74 15.98
C MET A 90 -7.33 -10.33 16.19
N ILE A 91 -6.35 -9.91 15.40
CA ILE A 91 -5.74 -8.58 15.58
C ILE A 91 -6.73 -7.46 15.29
N LYS A 92 -7.59 -7.60 14.28
CA LYS A 92 -8.65 -6.61 13.98
C LYS A 92 -9.65 -6.46 15.12
N ASN A 93 -9.99 -7.56 15.79
CA ASN A 93 -10.84 -7.50 16.99
C ASN A 93 -10.14 -6.76 18.15
N VAL A 94 -8.83 -6.96 18.32
CA VAL A 94 -8.04 -6.22 19.31
C VAL A 94 -7.98 -4.73 18.94
N MET A 95 -7.66 -4.41 17.68
CA MET A 95 -7.62 -3.03 17.17
C MET A 95 -8.95 -2.31 17.42
N LYS A 96 -10.08 -2.93 17.09
CA LYS A 96 -11.41 -2.37 17.33
C LYS A 96 -11.67 -2.07 18.81
N LYS A 97 -11.20 -2.93 19.73
CA LYS A 97 -11.33 -2.70 21.17
C LYS A 97 -10.49 -1.51 21.65
N HIS A 98 -9.33 -1.29 21.04
CA HIS A 98 -8.43 -0.19 21.36
C HIS A 98 -8.64 1.05 20.48
N GLN A 99 -9.70 1.07 19.66
CA GLN A 99 -10.01 2.16 18.74
C GLN A 99 -8.83 2.50 17.81
N ALA A 100 -8.02 1.49 17.47
CA ALA A 100 -6.97 1.64 16.49
C ALA A 100 -7.58 1.64 15.08
N MET A 101 -7.09 2.56 14.26
CA MET A 101 -7.52 2.75 12.87
C MET A 101 -7.15 1.51 12.02
N PRO A 102 -8.07 0.96 11.21
CA PRO A 102 -7.76 -0.09 10.26
C PRO A 102 -6.88 0.43 9.11
N LEU A 103 -6.33 -0.48 8.31
CA LEU A 103 -5.41 -0.13 7.23
C LEU A 103 -6.09 0.69 6.12
N SER A 104 -7.33 0.35 5.78
CA SER A 104 -8.17 1.11 4.84
C SER A 104 -8.30 2.59 5.24
N ASP A 105 -8.72 2.86 6.46
CA ASP A 105 -8.82 4.23 6.99
C ASP A 105 -7.45 4.96 7.02
N LEU A 106 -6.34 4.25 7.26
CA LEU A 106 -5.00 4.82 7.19
C LEU A 106 -4.57 5.18 5.75
N ILE A 107 -5.04 4.43 4.75
CA ILE A 107 -4.82 4.73 3.33
C ILE A 107 -5.63 5.97 2.96
N ASP A 108 -6.91 6.01 3.34
CA ASP A 108 -7.80 7.15 3.07
C ASP A 108 -7.24 8.43 3.70
N MET A 109 -6.80 8.38 4.96
CA MET A 109 -6.15 9.50 5.62
C MET A 109 -4.89 9.97 4.88
N ALA A 110 -4.09 9.04 4.34
CA ALA A 110 -2.91 9.40 3.58
C ALA A 110 -3.28 10.17 2.30
N GLN A 111 -4.37 9.77 1.62
CA GLN A 111 -4.88 10.50 0.46
C GLN A 111 -5.42 11.88 0.84
N GLU A 112 -6.12 11.99 1.96
CA GLU A 112 -6.62 13.28 2.49
C GLU A 112 -5.47 14.23 2.87
N GLN A 113 -4.30 13.69 3.21
CA GLN A 113 -3.08 14.44 3.55
C GLN A 113 -2.15 14.69 2.35
N ASP A 114 -2.64 14.48 1.13
CA ASP A 114 -1.86 14.65 -0.12
C ASP A 114 -0.58 13.77 -0.19
N VAL A 115 -0.55 12.62 0.50
CA VAL A 115 0.53 11.63 0.35
C VAL A 115 0.49 11.06 -1.06
N LYS A 116 1.61 11.13 -1.79
CA LYS A 116 1.73 10.56 -3.14
C LYS A 116 1.75 9.04 -3.07
N LEU A 117 0.67 8.40 -3.48
CA LEU A 117 0.56 6.94 -3.58
C LEU A 117 0.87 6.50 -5.01
N VAL A 118 1.94 5.73 -5.21
CA VAL A 118 2.43 5.35 -6.55
C VAL A 118 2.41 3.84 -6.73
N ALA A 119 1.67 3.35 -7.72
CA ALA A 119 1.65 1.95 -8.13
C ALA A 119 2.76 1.64 -9.13
N CYS A 120 3.57 0.62 -8.82
CA CYS A 120 4.62 0.12 -9.71
C CYS A 120 4.03 -0.56 -10.96
N THR A 121 4.13 0.10 -12.11
CA THR A 121 3.57 -0.40 -13.38
C THR A 121 4.15 -1.75 -13.79
N MET A 122 5.46 -1.95 -13.61
CA MET A 122 6.11 -3.24 -13.86
C MET A 122 5.52 -4.36 -12.99
N THR A 123 5.20 -4.08 -11.72
CA THR A 123 4.55 -5.07 -10.85
C THR A 123 3.12 -5.34 -11.31
N MET A 124 2.39 -4.31 -11.72
CA MET A 124 1.04 -4.47 -12.26
C MET A 124 1.04 -5.43 -13.45
N ASP A 125 1.97 -5.25 -14.38
CA ASP A 125 2.13 -6.13 -15.55
C ASP A 125 2.48 -7.57 -15.13
N LEU A 126 3.42 -7.74 -14.19
CA LEU A 126 3.85 -9.06 -13.71
C LEU A 126 2.74 -9.83 -12.99
N LEU A 127 1.92 -9.15 -12.19
CA LEU A 127 0.83 -9.76 -11.43
C LEU A 127 -0.52 -9.74 -12.17
N GLY A 128 -0.54 -9.11 -13.36
CA GLY A 128 -1.72 -8.95 -14.19
C GLY A 128 -2.81 -8.12 -13.51
N LEU A 129 -2.46 -7.06 -12.78
CA LEU A 129 -3.41 -6.12 -12.18
C LEU A 129 -3.67 -4.97 -13.13
N GLN A 130 -4.95 -4.67 -13.36
CA GLN A 130 -5.40 -3.58 -14.22
C GLN A 130 -5.68 -2.33 -13.37
N LYS A 131 -5.63 -1.14 -14.00
CA LYS A 131 -5.82 0.13 -13.30
C LYS A 131 -7.19 0.22 -12.62
N GLU A 132 -8.19 -0.35 -13.26
CA GLU A 132 -9.58 -0.38 -12.80
C GLU A 132 -9.75 -1.18 -11.50
N GLU A 133 -8.82 -2.11 -11.21
CA GLU A 133 -8.81 -2.91 -9.98
C GLU A 133 -8.12 -2.21 -8.80
N LEU A 134 -7.52 -1.03 -9.02
CA LEU A 134 -6.88 -0.26 -7.95
C LEU A 134 -7.78 0.88 -7.48
N ILE A 135 -7.57 1.32 -6.25
CA ILE A 135 -8.23 2.49 -5.66
C ILE A 135 -7.94 3.74 -6.48
N GLU A 136 -8.85 4.72 -6.40
CA GLU A 136 -8.70 6.00 -7.09
C GLU A 136 -7.65 6.88 -6.38
N GLY A 137 -7.22 7.96 -7.01
CA GLY A 137 -6.28 8.91 -6.39
C GLY A 137 -4.86 8.38 -6.19
N ILE A 138 -4.43 7.41 -7.02
CA ILE A 138 -3.05 6.92 -7.06
C ILE A 138 -2.39 7.27 -8.40
N GLU A 139 -1.07 7.39 -8.38
CA GLU A 139 -0.24 7.57 -9.56
C GLU A 139 0.34 6.23 -10.04
N TYR A 140 0.82 6.21 -11.28
CA TYR A 140 1.41 5.03 -11.90
C TYR A 140 2.84 5.33 -12.33
N GLY A 141 3.81 4.63 -11.75
CA GLY A 141 5.23 4.92 -11.95
C GLY A 141 6.09 3.66 -12.07
N GLY A 142 7.24 3.81 -12.73
CA GLY A 142 8.30 2.81 -12.71
C GLY A 142 9.31 3.09 -11.59
N VAL A 143 10.33 2.23 -11.47
CA VAL A 143 11.40 2.41 -10.47
C VAL A 143 12.13 3.76 -10.59
N ALA A 144 12.22 4.32 -11.80
CA ALA A 144 12.83 5.63 -12.04
C ALA A 144 12.07 6.77 -11.35
N ALA A 145 10.72 6.68 -11.28
CA ALA A 145 9.91 7.69 -10.60
C ALA A 145 10.18 7.68 -9.09
N TYR A 146 10.33 6.48 -8.49
CA TYR A 146 10.75 6.35 -7.10
C TYR A 146 12.16 6.89 -6.87
N LEU A 147 13.14 6.51 -7.71
CA LEU A 147 14.53 6.92 -7.53
C LEU A 147 14.70 8.44 -7.58
N ALA A 148 13.95 9.13 -8.45
CA ALA A 148 13.97 10.58 -8.53
C ALA A 148 13.50 11.25 -7.23
N GLU A 149 12.43 10.75 -6.59
CA GLU A 149 11.94 11.28 -5.31
C GLU A 149 12.84 10.85 -4.13
N ALA A 150 13.48 9.68 -4.23
CA ALA A 150 14.34 9.12 -3.18
C ALA A 150 15.74 9.72 -3.13
N GLU A 151 16.28 10.19 -4.26
CA GLU A 151 17.61 10.80 -4.36
C GLU A 151 17.72 12.05 -3.48
N ASP A 152 16.69 12.88 -3.47
CA ASP A 152 16.55 14.06 -2.61
C ASP A 152 15.78 13.76 -1.30
N GLY A 153 15.58 12.47 -1.01
CA GLY A 153 14.84 11.94 0.13
C GLY A 153 15.55 12.15 1.47
N ASN A 154 14.93 12.83 2.45
CA ASN A 154 15.51 12.90 3.81
C ASN A 154 15.36 11.58 4.57
N VAL A 155 14.27 10.85 4.34
CA VAL A 155 14.01 9.54 4.93
C VAL A 155 13.61 8.59 3.81
N ASN A 156 14.33 7.47 3.68
CA ASN A 156 14.06 6.43 2.71
C ASN A 156 13.89 5.10 3.43
N LEU A 157 12.72 4.46 3.30
CA LEU A 157 12.38 3.20 3.96
C LEU A 157 11.98 2.14 2.93
N PHE A 158 12.37 0.89 3.19
CA PHE A 158 11.91 -0.28 2.45
C PHE A 158 11.16 -1.19 3.42
N ILE A 159 9.86 -1.38 3.19
CA ILE A 159 8.94 -2.09 4.09
C ILE A 159 8.28 -3.26 3.38
#